data_AF-A0AAV5HD30-F1
#
_entry.id   AF-A0AAV5HD30-F1
#
_cell.length_a   1.000
_cell.length_b   1.000
_cell.length_c   1.000
_cell.angle_alpha   90.00
_cell.angle_beta   90.00
_cell.angle_gamma   90.00
#
_symmetry.space_group_name_H-M   'P 1'
#
loop_
_entity.id
_entity.type
_entity.pdbx_description
1 polymer ?
#
loop_
_entity_poly.entity_id
_entity_poly.type
_entity_poly.pdbx_seq_one_letter_code
_entity_poly.pdbx_strand_id
1 'polypeptide(L)'
;MGDISIIARRLEDGHVQYGWSGNGGYFAMVGTRLLAWYQSPERVEYLFGLGELSLLGMPGSEGHYPRSLYSHRATGRPHNLGKTEREIFSRIAFVDYGYFYDLDKQWHYIVPGPFRIKIPLKVVEANLDSRGMEFAFINETEKQLTRYLLGQYGEENTKFGKRLREGGCDTKRLLEEIEESPWPMEIIYENKLIFSYFDDWVVALPDEKRQKIEAFMVKPRGKRHVETIFWK
;
A
#
# COMPACT_ATOMS: atom_id res chain seq x y z
N MET A 1 -8.19 -4.67 -14.90
CA MET A 1 -7.76 -3.95 -13.69
C MET A 1 -9.03 -3.55 -12.97
N GLY A 2 -9.23 -4.02 -11.73
CA GLY A 2 -10.35 -3.55 -10.94
C GLY A 2 -10.10 -2.12 -10.50
N ASP A 3 -11.10 -1.49 -9.91
CA ASP A 3 -11.04 -0.12 -9.43
C ASP A 3 -11.46 0.01 -7.97
N ILE A 4 -11.49 -1.11 -7.22
CA ILE A 4 -11.98 -1.15 -5.85
C ILE A 4 -10.91 -0.60 -4.91
N SER A 5 -11.28 0.41 -4.12
CA SER A 5 -10.41 0.97 -3.10
C SER A 5 -10.85 0.67 -1.68
N ILE A 6 -9.85 0.56 -0.81
CA ILE A 6 -10.01 0.56 0.63
C ILE A 6 -9.36 1.80 1.24
N ILE A 7 -10.00 2.33 2.27
CA ILE A 7 -9.43 3.35 3.15
C ILE A 7 -9.33 2.79 4.57
N ALA A 8 -8.22 3.10 5.23
CA ALA A 8 -7.92 2.60 6.56
C ALA A 8 -7.17 3.65 7.39
N ARG A 9 -7.32 3.58 8.71
CA ARG A 9 -6.52 4.34 9.66
C ARG A 9 -6.15 3.50 10.87
N ARG A 10 -4.98 3.77 11.44
CA ARG A 10 -4.59 3.26 12.75
C ARG A 10 -5.11 4.19 13.84
N LEU A 11 -5.71 3.60 14.86
CA LEU A 11 -6.13 4.28 16.09
C LEU A 11 -4.98 4.24 17.12
N GLU A 12 -4.98 5.18 18.05
CA GLU A 12 -3.94 5.28 19.12
C GLU A 12 -3.86 4.03 20.01
N ASP A 13 -4.96 3.28 20.13
CA ASP A 13 -5.00 2.01 20.87
C ASP A 13 -4.46 0.81 20.08
N GLY A 14 -4.00 1.05 18.85
CA GLY A 14 -3.41 0.06 17.94
C GLY A 14 -4.39 -0.63 17.01
N HIS A 15 -5.71 -0.49 17.21
CA HIS A 15 -6.70 -1.04 16.27
C HIS A 15 -6.64 -0.32 14.93
N VAL A 16 -7.15 -0.99 13.89
CA VAL A 16 -7.24 -0.45 12.53
C VAL A 16 -8.70 -0.33 12.14
N GLN A 17 -9.14 0.88 11.88
CA GLN A 17 -10.47 1.14 11.31
C GLN A 17 -10.35 1.16 9.78
N TYR A 18 -11.19 0.42 9.07
CA TYR A 18 -11.10 0.32 7.61
C TYR A 18 -12.44 0.06 6.95
N GLY A 19 -12.57 0.44 5.68
CA GLY A 19 -13.75 0.09 4.89
C GLY A 19 -13.64 0.48 3.43
N TRP A 20 -14.67 0.13 2.67
CA TRP A 20 -14.72 0.44 1.25
C TRP A 20 -14.73 1.95 1.01
N SER A 21 -13.92 2.43 0.08
CA SER A 21 -13.83 3.83 -0.33
C SER A 21 -14.27 4.07 -1.78
N GLY A 22 -15.00 3.11 -2.36
CA GLY A 22 -15.61 3.25 -3.68
C GLY A 22 -14.84 2.55 -4.79
N ASN A 23 -15.45 2.64 -5.97
CA ASN A 23 -14.83 2.29 -7.24
C ASN A 23 -14.17 3.54 -7.83
N GLY A 24 -13.08 3.36 -8.57
CA GLY A 24 -12.23 4.44 -9.05
C GLY A 24 -11.13 4.79 -8.05
N GLY A 25 -10.52 3.78 -7.42
CA GLY A 25 -9.49 3.90 -6.39
C GLY A 25 -8.17 4.57 -6.78
N TYR A 26 -7.99 4.94 -8.04
CA TYR A 26 -6.79 5.59 -8.57
C TYR A 26 -6.35 6.79 -7.74
N PHE A 27 -5.05 7.07 -7.76
CA PHE A 27 -4.47 8.23 -7.07
C PHE A 27 -5.20 9.53 -7.45
N ALA A 28 -5.46 9.73 -8.75
CA ALA A 28 -6.13 10.93 -9.27
C ALA A 28 -7.54 11.18 -8.68
N MET A 29 -8.19 10.15 -8.15
CA MET A 29 -9.51 10.24 -7.56
C MET A 29 -9.48 10.25 -6.04
N VAL A 30 -8.75 9.33 -5.41
CA VAL A 30 -8.74 9.20 -3.94
C VAL A 30 -7.51 9.88 -3.35
N GLY A 31 -6.31 9.52 -3.82
CA GLY A 31 -5.04 10.06 -3.33
C GLY A 31 -4.97 11.58 -3.34
N THR A 32 -5.33 12.23 -4.45
CA THR A 32 -5.30 13.70 -4.56
C THR A 32 -6.24 14.37 -3.56
N ARG A 33 -7.40 13.77 -3.28
CA ARG A 33 -8.39 14.33 -2.34
C ARG A 33 -7.96 14.15 -0.89
N LEU A 34 -7.32 13.03 -0.57
CA LEU A 34 -6.72 12.80 0.74
C LEU A 34 -5.62 13.83 1.03
N LEU A 35 -4.75 14.09 0.06
CA LEU A 35 -3.71 15.11 0.19
C LEU A 35 -4.30 16.54 0.17
N ALA A 36 -5.36 16.80 -0.58
CA ALA A 36 -5.96 18.13 -0.61
C ALA A 36 -6.72 18.48 0.68
N TRP A 37 -7.45 17.53 1.27
CA TRP A 37 -8.47 17.85 2.28
C TRP A 37 -8.34 17.10 3.62
N TYR A 38 -7.61 15.97 3.65
CA TYR A 38 -7.63 15.05 4.79
C TYR A 38 -6.25 14.83 5.44
N GLN A 39 -5.39 15.85 5.46
CA GLN A 39 -4.05 15.69 6.04
C GLN A 39 -3.99 15.82 7.57
N SER A 40 -4.93 16.54 8.21
CA SER A 40 -4.92 16.74 9.66
C SER A 40 -5.69 15.63 10.40
N PRO A 41 -5.30 15.27 11.64
CA PRO A 41 -6.00 14.27 12.44
C PRO A 41 -7.51 14.55 12.58
N GLU A 42 -7.90 15.81 12.73
CA GLU A 42 -9.31 16.22 12.87
C GLU A 42 -10.09 15.97 11.57
N ARG A 43 -9.45 16.22 10.42
CA ARG A 43 -10.06 15.93 9.11
C ARG A 43 -10.15 14.43 8.86
N VAL A 44 -9.15 13.66 9.30
CA VAL A 44 -9.21 12.20 9.23
C VAL A 44 -10.32 11.66 10.15
N GLU A 45 -10.43 12.16 11.38
CA GLU A 45 -11.53 11.79 12.29
C GLU A 45 -12.89 12.07 11.67
N TYR A 46 -13.05 13.27 11.12
CA TYR A 46 -14.24 13.64 10.37
C TYR A 46 -14.55 12.64 9.25
N LEU A 47 -13.57 12.32 8.39
CA LEU A 47 -13.74 11.42 7.25
C LEU A 47 -14.22 10.04 7.68
N PHE A 48 -13.61 9.46 8.70
CA PHE A 48 -13.98 8.14 9.21
C PHE A 48 -15.28 8.15 10.02
N GLY A 49 -15.68 9.30 10.55
CA GLY A 49 -17.00 9.50 11.16
C GLY A 49 -18.16 9.37 10.17
N LEU A 50 -17.91 9.51 8.86
CA LEU A 50 -18.91 9.34 7.81
C LEU A 50 -19.24 7.87 7.52
N GLY A 51 -18.42 6.93 7.99
CA GLY A 51 -18.50 5.52 7.64
C GLY A 51 -17.96 5.23 6.23
N GLU A 52 -18.34 4.08 5.67
CA GLU A 52 -17.91 3.68 4.34
C GLU A 52 -18.44 4.61 3.26
N LEU A 53 -17.60 4.89 2.26
CA LEU A 53 -17.90 5.83 1.20
C LEU A 53 -17.85 5.10 -0.14
N SER A 54 -18.85 5.33 -0.99
CA SER A 54 -18.79 4.96 -2.41
C SER A 54 -18.12 6.04 -3.26
N LEU A 55 -17.97 7.26 -2.70
CA LEU A 55 -17.22 8.37 -3.29
C LEU A 55 -16.72 9.29 -2.17
N LEU A 56 -15.41 9.56 -2.15
CA LEU A 56 -14.77 10.48 -1.22
C LEU A 56 -14.85 11.92 -1.75
N GLY A 57 -15.50 12.84 -1.02
CA GLY A 57 -15.67 14.24 -1.42
C GLY A 57 -14.94 15.24 -0.52
N MET A 58 -15.28 16.51 -0.68
CA MET A 58 -14.80 17.61 0.17
C MET A 58 -15.43 17.56 1.56
N PRO A 59 -14.74 18.01 2.61
CA PRO A 59 -15.33 18.10 3.94
C PRO A 59 -16.60 18.96 3.93
N GLY A 60 -17.67 18.47 4.56
CA GLY A 60 -18.97 19.15 4.64
C GLY A 60 -19.79 19.13 3.35
N SER A 61 -19.45 18.28 2.38
CA SER A 61 -20.17 18.20 1.11
C SER A 61 -21.38 17.26 1.12
N GLU A 62 -21.60 16.53 2.21
CA GLU A 62 -22.65 15.52 2.38
C GLU A 62 -24.05 16.14 2.15
N GLY A 63 -24.83 15.56 1.24
CA GLY A 63 -26.22 15.96 1.03
C GLY A 63 -26.43 17.27 0.25
N HIS A 64 -25.37 17.94 -0.20
CA HIS A 64 -25.50 19.22 -0.91
C HIS A 64 -25.59 19.07 -2.44
N TYR A 65 -24.94 18.05 -3.03
CA TYR A 65 -24.95 17.86 -4.49
C TYR A 65 -24.88 16.38 -4.88
N PRO A 66 -26.01 15.65 -4.97
CA PRO A 66 -26.02 14.18 -5.16
C PRO A 66 -25.37 13.68 -6.46
N ARG A 67 -25.03 14.58 -7.40
CA ARG A 67 -24.31 14.26 -8.65
C ARG A 67 -22.94 14.91 -8.79
N SER A 68 -22.50 15.70 -7.82
CA SER A 68 -21.16 16.31 -7.86
C SER A 68 -20.09 15.23 -7.63
N LEU A 69 -19.00 15.32 -8.37
CA LEU A 69 -17.80 14.51 -8.12
C LEU A 69 -17.08 14.92 -6.83
N TYR A 70 -17.37 16.11 -6.31
CA TYR A 70 -16.80 16.66 -5.08
C TYR A 70 -17.65 16.38 -3.84
N SER A 71 -18.82 15.77 -3.99
CA SER A 71 -19.70 15.42 -2.86
C SER A 71 -19.38 14.03 -2.33
N HIS A 72 -19.31 13.89 -1.01
CA HIS A 72 -19.30 12.58 -0.38
C HIS A 72 -20.54 11.77 -0.77
N ARG A 73 -20.37 10.46 -0.89
CA ARG A 73 -21.47 9.49 -0.99
C ARG A 73 -21.26 8.38 0.02
N ALA A 74 -21.80 8.59 1.22
CA ALA A 74 -21.81 7.57 2.25
C ALA A 74 -22.68 6.37 1.83
N THR A 75 -22.25 5.17 2.18
CA THR A 75 -23.03 3.95 1.93
C THR A 75 -24.06 3.68 3.04
N GLY A 76 -23.95 4.40 4.17
CA GLY A 76 -24.70 4.16 5.39
C GLY A 76 -24.15 3.00 6.24
N ARG A 77 -23.03 2.39 5.85
CA ARG A 77 -22.38 1.33 6.62
C ARG A 77 -21.24 1.90 7.48
N PRO A 78 -21.08 1.44 8.72
CA PRO A 78 -19.90 1.80 9.51
C PRO A 78 -18.65 1.14 8.93
N HIS A 79 -17.48 1.70 9.22
CA HIS A 79 -16.22 1.01 8.99
C HIS A 79 -16.10 -0.25 9.85
N ASN A 80 -15.32 -1.20 9.37
CA ASN A 80 -14.86 -2.35 10.14
C ASN A 80 -13.76 -1.93 11.12
N LEU A 81 -13.58 -2.74 12.16
CA LEU A 81 -12.51 -2.60 13.12
C LEU A 81 -11.70 -3.91 13.15
N GLY A 82 -10.41 -3.80 12.88
CA GLY A 82 -9.46 -4.89 12.91
C GLY A 82 -8.38 -4.69 13.98
N LYS A 83 -7.68 -5.76 14.31
CA LYS A 83 -6.60 -5.75 15.33
C LYS A 83 -5.21 -5.49 14.74
N THR A 84 -5.11 -5.50 13.42
CA THR A 84 -3.85 -5.41 12.67
C THR A 84 -4.11 -4.83 11.28
N GLU A 85 -3.11 -4.18 10.69
CA GLU A 85 -3.20 -3.70 9.31
C GLU A 85 -3.40 -4.83 8.29
N ARG A 86 -3.02 -6.07 8.61
CA ARG A 86 -3.30 -7.24 7.77
C ARG A 86 -4.79 -7.48 7.52
N GLU A 87 -5.64 -7.08 8.46
CA GLU A 87 -7.08 -7.33 8.38
C GLU A 87 -7.80 -6.40 7.41
N ILE A 88 -7.15 -5.33 6.91
CA ILE A 88 -7.83 -4.39 6.00
C ILE A 88 -8.35 -5.12 4.75
N PHE A 89 -7.65 -6.15 4.28
CA PHE A 89 -8.06 -6.94 3.10
C PHE A 89 -8.98 -8.13 3.41
N SER A 90 -9.43 -8.30 4.66
CA SER A 90 -10.14 -9.53 5.10
C SER A 90 -11.63 -9.58 4.73
N ARG A 91 -12.26 -8.42 4.47
CA ARG A 91 -13.72 -8.30 4.27
C ARG A 91 -14.12 -7.72 2.93
N ILE A 92 -13.17 -7.17 2.19
CA ILE A 92 -13.39 -6.53 0.89
C ILE A 92 -12.61 -7.35 -0.13
N ALA A 93 -13.34 -7.98 -1.06
CA ALA A 93 -12.74 -8.79 -2.10
C ALA A 93 -12.18 -7.89 -3.22
N PHE A 94 -11.12 -8.37 -3.88
CA PHE A 94 -10.55 -7.75 -5.08
C PHE A 94 -10.16 -6.28 -4.88
N VAL A 95 -9.57 -5.94 -3.74
CA VAL A 95 -9.04 -4.59 -3.51
C VAL A 95 -7.84 -4.35 -4.41
N ASP A 96 -7.92 -3.33 -5.26
CA ASP A 96 -6.86 -2.93 -6.17
C ASP A 96 -6.04 -1.74 -5.63
N TYR A 97 -6.62 -0.93 -4.74
CA TYR A 97 -6.01 0.28 -4.18
C TYR A 97 -6.23 0.36 -2.67
N GLY A 98 -5.17 0.66 -1.91
CA GLY A 98 -5.30 0.93 -0.47
C GLY A 98 -4.77 2.29 -0.07
N TYR A 99 -5.47 2.94 0.85
CA TYR A 99 -5.04 4.19 1.48
C TYR A 99 -5.04 4.03 2.99
N PHE A 100 -3.90 4.28 3.62
CA PHE A 100 -3.69 3.99 5.04
C PHE A 100 -3.12 5.21 5.77
N TYR A 101 -3.87 5.77 6.72
CA TYR A 101 -3.40 6.81 7.62
C TYR A 101 -2.83 6.18 8.90
N ASP A 102 -1.54 6.37 9.18
CA ASP A 102 -0.89 5.73 10.33
C ASP A 102 -0.61 6.71 11.48
N LEU A 103 0.00 6.21 12.57
CA LEU A 103 0.35 6.96 13.77
C LEU A 103 1.42 8.04 13.52
N ASP A 104 2.14 7.98 12.41
CA ASP A 104 2.99 9.07 11.94
C ASP A 104 2.21 10.26 11.37
N LYS A 105 0.87 10.16 11.38
CA LYS A 105 -0.06 11.18 10.89
C LYS A 105 0.12 11.46 9.40
N GLN A 106 0.53 10.46 8.63
CA GLN A 106 0.70 10.53 7.18
C GLN A 106 -0.17 9.51 6.47
N TRP A 107 -0.61 9.87 5.27
CA TRP A 107 -1.23 8.94 4.34
C TRP A 107 -0.18 8.10 3.61
N HIS A 108 -0.49 6.83 3.46
CA HIS A 108 0.26 5.87 2.68
C HIS A 108 -0.64 5.27 1.59
N TYR A 109 -0.07 5.07 0.42
CA TYR A 109 -0.62 4.23 -0.62
C TYR A 109 -0.17 2.79 -0.36
N ILE A 110 -1.11 1.85 -0.34
CA ILE A 110 -0.84 0.42 -0.21
C ILE A 110 -1.06 -0.21 -1.57
N VAL A 111 0.03 -0.68 -2.18
CA VAL A 111 -0.04 -1.56 -3.35
C VAL A 111 -0.46 -2.95 -2.86
N PRO A 112 -1.66 -3.43 -3.21
CA PRO A 112 -2.06 -4.79 -2.88
C PRO A 112 -1.29 -5.79 -3.74
N GLY A 113 -1.08 -7.00 -3.22
CA GLY A 113 -0.39 -8.04 -3.96
C GLY A 113 0.18 -9.09 -3.02
N PRO A 114 1.03 -9.99 -3.56
CA PRO A 114 1.82 -10.92 -2.76
C PRO A 114 2.55 -10.20 -1.63
N PHE A 115 3.27 -9.13 -1.98
CA PHE A 115 3.72 -8.14 -1.01
C PHE A 115 2.80 -6.94 -1.01
N ARG A 116 2.33 -6.56 0.18
CA ARG A 116 1.61 -5.32 0.42
C ARG A 116 2.63 -4.22 0.63
N ILE A 117 2.85 -3.42 -0.41
CA ILE A 117 3.88 -2.37 -0.39
C ILE A 117 3.26 -1.08 0.11
N LYS A 118 3.69 -0.64 1.28
CA LYS A 118 3.29 0.61 1.91
C LYS A 118 4.23 1.72 1.49
N ILE A 119 3.70 2.66 0.72
CA ILE A 119 4.43 3.77 0.11
C ILE A 119 3.87 5.08 0.67
N PRO A 120 4.68 6.03 1.17
CA PRO A 120 4.16 7.34 1.56
C PRO A 120 3.45 8.03 0.39
N LEU A 121 2.22 8.50 0.60
CA LEU A 121 1.34 8.95 -0.49
C LEU A 121 1.92 10.14 -1.27
N LYS A 122 2.68 11.01 -0.59
CA LYS A 122 3.38 12.15 -1.24
C LYS A 122 4.46 11.73 -2.23
N VAL A 123 5.04 10.53 -2.08
CA VAL A 123 6.02 10.01 -3.04
C VAL A 123 5.31 9.56 -4.31
N VAL A 124 4.13 8.95 -4.16
CA VAL A 124 3.28 8.61 -5.31
C VAL A 124 2.89 9.87 -6.08
N GLU A 125 2.47 10.92 -5.37
CA GLU A 125 2.16 12.24 -5.97
C GLU A 125 3.31 12.81 -6.79
N ALA A 126 4.54 12.71 -6.29
CA ALA A 126 5.73 13.22 -6.97
C ALA A 126 6.12 12.44 -8.24
N ASN A 127 5.57 11.24 -8.43
CA ASN A 127 5.97 10.30 -9.49
C ASN A 127 4.81 9.92 -10.44
N LEU A 128 3.77 10.73 -10.51
CA LEU A 128 2.70 10.53 -11.49
C LEU A 128 3.23 10.73 -12.92
N ASP A 129 2.70 9.95 -13.87
CA ASP A 129 3.00 10.13 -15.29
C ASP A 129 2.38 11.43 -15.83
N SER A 130 2.63 11.73 -17.12
CA SER A 130 2.08 12.93 -17.77
C SER A 130 0.55 12.97 -17.86
N ARG A 131 -0.13 11.85 -17.56
CA ARG A 131 -1.60 11.75 -17.48
C ARG A 131 -2.09 11.78 -16.03
N GLY A 132 -1.21 11.95 -15.05
CA GLY A 132 -1.54 11.94 -13.63
C GLY A 132 -1.75 10.54 -13.05
N MET A 133 -1.21 9.49 -13.69
CA MET A 133 -1.38 8.10 -13.28
C MET A 133 -0.12 7.54 -12.60
N GLU A 134 -0.34 6.72 -11.58
CA GLU A 134 0.71 6.14 -10.71
C GLU A 134 1.31 4.82 -11.24
N PHE A 135 0.69 4.16 -12.22
CA PHE A 135 0.98 2.76 -12.53
C PHE A 135 2.44 2.47 -12.93
N ALA A 136 3.05 3.34 -13.72
CA ALA A 136 4.44 3.17 -14.14
C ALA A 136 5.38 3.22 -12.93
N PHE A 137 5.11 4.12 -11.99
CA PHE A 137 5.86 4.24 -10.75
C PHE A 137 5.63 3.04 -9.82
N ILE A 138 4.41 2.51 -9.72
CA ILE A 138 4.12 1.31 -8.93
C ILE A 138 4.86 0.09 -9.50
N ASN A 139 4.80 -0.13 -10.81
CA ASN A 139 5.50 -1.23 -11.47
C ASN A 139 7.02 -1.13 -11.28
N GLU A 140 7.59 0.08 -11.39
CA GLU A 140 9.01 0.30 -11.11
C GLU A 140 9.36 0.08 -9.63
N THR A 141 8.48 0.46 -8.71
CA THR A 141 8.67 0.21 -7.27
C THR A 141 8.71 -1.30 -6.97
N GLU A 142 7.85 -2.08 -7.61
CA GLU A 142 7.85 -3.53 -7.49
C GLU A 142 9.16 -4.14 -8.02
N LYS A 143 9.66 -3.69 -9.18
CA LYS A 143 10.98 -4.12 -9.72
C LYS A 143 12.15 -3.69 -8.83
N GLN A 144 12.10 -2.49 -8.26
CA GLN A 144 13.10 -2.04 -7.29
C GLN A 144 13.13 -2.93 -6.05
N LEU A 145 11.96 -3.32 -5.54
CA LEU A 145 11.85 -4.24 -4.42
C LEU A 145 12.47 -5.60 -4.76
N THR A 146 12.19 -6.18 -5.92
CA THR A 146 12.78 -7.49 -6.30
C THR A 146 14.29 -7.42 -6.44
N ARG A 147 14.82 -6.35 -7.06
CA ARG A 147 16.27 -6.08 -7.12
C ARG A 147 16.89 -6.00 -5.73
N TYR A 148 16.24 -5.29 -4.81
CA TYR A 148 16.71 -5.21 -3.43
C TYR A 148 16.71 -6.58 -2.73
N LEU A 149 15.62 -7.35 -2.86
CA LEU A 149 15.49 -8.66 -2.21
C LEU A 149 16.52 -9.68 -2.73
N LEU A 150 16.69 -9.76 -4.05
CA LEU A 150 17.54 -10.76 -4.70
C LEU A 150 19.02 -10.34 -4.78
N GLY A 151 19.30 -9.04 -4.74
CA GLY A 151 20.65 -8.47 -4.67
C GLY A 151 21.03 -8.18 -3.22
N GLN A 152 21.03 -6.89 -2.86
CA GLN A 152 21.56 -6.39 -1.59
C GLN A 152 21.12 -7.20 -0.36
N TYR A 153 19.81 -7.38 -0.16
CA TYR A 153 19.32 -8.11 1.02
C TYR A 153 19.73 -9.59 0.99
N GLY A 154 19.73 -10.22 -0.18
CA GLY A 154 20.18 -11.61 -0.37
C GLY A 154 21.66 -11.82 -0.08
N GLU A 155 22.49 -10.83 -0.41
CA GLU A 155 23.93 -10.85 -0.16
C GLU A 155 24.27 -10.59 1.31
N GLU A 156 23.62 -9.59 1.92
CA GLU A 156 23.87 -9.18 3.31
C GLU A 156 23.23 -10.15 4.34
N ASN A 157 22.03 -10.67 4.05
CA ASN A 157 21.32 -11.56 4.97
C ASN A 157 21.77 -13.02 4.79
N THR A 158 22.69 -13.48 5.65
CA THR A 158 23.28 -14.82 5.56
C THR A 158 22.25 -15.97 5.56
N LYS A 159 21.14 -15.83 6.29
CA LYS A 159 20.07 -16.86 6.34
C LYS A 159 19.30 -16.92 5.03
N PHE A 160 18.90 -15.76 4.49
CA PHE A 160 18.14 -15.70 3.25
C PHE A 160 19.01 -16.06 2.04
N GLY A 161 20.22 -15.51 1.94
CA GLY A 161 21.15 -15.86 0.87
C GLY A 161 21.51 -17.35 0.85
N LYS A 162 21.70 -17.97 2.03
CA LYS A 162 21.88 -19.43 2.14
C LYS A 162 20.67 -20.19 1.61
N ARG A 163 19.46 -19.79 2.00
CA ARG A 163 18.20 -20.41 1.53
C ARG A 163 18.07 -20.33 0.01
N LEU A 164 18.42 -19.21 -0.62
CA LEU A 164 18.38 -19.07 -2.07
C LEU A 164 19.36 -20.02 -2.75
N ARG A 165 20.61 -20.09 -2.27
CA ARG A 165 21.64 -20.98 -2.83
C ARG A 165 21.30 -22.45 -2.66
N GLU A 166 20.93 -22.87 -1.45
CA GLU A 166 20.58 -24.28 -1.17
C GLU A 166 19.28 -24.70 -1.86
N GLY A 167 18.36 -23.75 -2.08
CA GLY A 167 17.14 -23.98 -2.84
C GLY A 167 17.35 -24.01 -4.37
N GLY A 168 18.58 -23.81 -4.86
CA GLY A 168 18.87 -23.79 -6.30
C GLY A 168 18.29 -22.59 -7.05
N CYS A 169 18.05 -21.47 -6.36
CA CYS A 169 17.51 -20.27 -6.98
C CYS A 169 18.60 -19.57 -7.81
N ASP A 170 18.41 -19.51 -9.13
CA ASP A 170 19.21 -18.68 -10.03
C ASP A 170 18.73 -17.23 -9.96
N THR A 171 19.31 -16.46 -9.04
CA THR A 171 18.91 -15.07 -8.78
C THR A 171 19.15 -14.17 -9.98
N LYS A 172 20.19 -14.44 -10.79
CA LYS A 172 20.51 -13.62 -11.96
C LYS A 172 19.45 -13.79 -13.04
N ARG A 173 19.13 -15.05 -13.40
CA ARG A 173 18.08 -15.33 -14.39
C ARG A 173 16.73 -14.81 -13.92
N LEU A 174 16.40 -14.95 -12.63
CA LEU A 174 15.16 -14.47 -12.08
C LEU A 174 15.03 -12.94 -12.16
N LEU A 175 16.13 -12.21 -11.93
CA LEU A 175 16.16 -10.76 -12.09
C LEU A 175 15.95 -10.35 -13.55
N GLU A 176 16.58 -11.03 -14.51
CA GLU A 176 16.36 -10.79 -15.94
C GLU A 176 14.88 -10.97 -16.32
N GLU A 177 14.24 -12.04 -15.84
CA GLU A 177 12.82 -12.31 -16.07
C GLU A 177 11.90 -11.23 -15.48
N ILE A 178 12.23 -10.75 -14.28
CA ILE A 178 11.46 -9.71 -13.59
C ILE A 178 11.58 -8.35 -14.29
N GLU A 179 12.77 -8.01 -14.81
CA GLU A 179 12.98 -6.74 -15.51
C GLU A 179 12.19 -6.66 -16.82
N GLU A 180 12.01 -7.79 -17.52
CA GLU A 180 11.20 -7.87 -18.74
C GLU A 180 9.69 -8.01 -18.47
N SER A 181 9.32 -8.44 -17.28
CA SER A 181 7.92 -8.72 -16.93
C SER A 181 7.09 -7.46 -16.65
N PRO A 182 5.83 -7.41 -17.13
CA PRO A 182 4.85 -6.43 -16.67
C PRO A 182 4.21 -6.81 -15.32
N TRP A 183 4.50 -7.99 -14.78
CA TRP A 183 3.93 -8.52 -13.53
C TRP A 183 5.02 -9.09 -12.60
N PRO A 184 5.94 -8.24 -12.11
CA PRO A 184 7.11 -8.68 -11.34
C PRO A 184 6.73 -9.43 -10.05
N MET A 185 5.64 -9.04 -9.39
CA MET A 185 5.19 -9.68 -8.15
C MET A 185 4.59 -11.08 -8.35
N GLU A 186 4.06 -11.40 -9.53
CA GLU A 186 3.55 -12.74 -9.83
C GLU A 186 4.69 -13.76 -9.83
N ILE A 187 5.79 -13.43 -10.50
CA ILE A 187 7.02 -14.25 -10.54
C ILE A 187 7.54 -14.50 -9.11
N ILE A 188 7.58 -13.47 -8.28
CA ILE A 188 8.01 -13.59 -6.88
C ILE A 188 7.07 -14.46 -6.06
N TYR A 189 5.77 -14.35 -6.26
CA TYR A 189 4.76 -15.15 -5.55
C TYR A 189 4.84 -16.64 -5.87
N GLU A 190 5.12 -16.97 -7.13
CA GLU A 190 5.33 -18.34 -7.59
C GLU A 190 6.63 -18.92 -7.00
N ASN A 191 7.65 -18.08 -6.81
CA ASN A 191 8.88 -18.49 -6.14
C ASN A 191 8.70 -18.59 -4.62
N LYS A 192 8.27 -19.78 -4.17
CA LYS A 192 8.04 -20.06 -2.74
C LYS A 192 9.29 -19.95 -1.88
N LEU A 193 10.50 -20.05 -2.42
CA LEU A 193 11.73 -19.84 -1.65
C LEU A 193 11.81 -18.41 -1.12
N ILE A 194 11.39 -17.45 -1.95
CA ILE A 194 11.37 -16.02 -1.62
C ILE A 194 10.12 -15.70 -0.81
N PHE A 195 8.93 -15.92 -1.39
CA PHE A 195 7.68 -15.43 -0.84
C PHE A 195 7.38 -15.96 0.58
N SER A 196 7.70 -17.22 0.85
CA SER A 196 7.44 -17.81 2.19
C SER A 196 8.44 -17.38 3.26
N TYR A 197 9.57 -16.76 2.89
CA TYR A 197 10.57 -16.29 3.84
C TYR A 197 10.16 -14.99 4.53
N PHE A 198 9.46 -14.09 3.82
CA PHE A 198 9.17 -12.74 4.28
C PHE A 198 7.78 -12.60 4.90
N ASP A 199 7.65 -11.61 5.77
CA ASP A 199 6.38 -10.97 6.08
C ASP A 199 5.77 -10.45 4.77
N ASP A 200 4.44 -10.52 4.66
CA ASP A 200 3.70 -10.13 3.46
C ASP A 200 3.50 -8.61 3.34
N TRP A 201 4.02 -7.83 4.28
CA TRP A 201 4.13 -6.38 4.19
C TRP A 201 5.56 -5.93 3.84
N VAL A 202 5.65 -4.78 3.18
CA VAL A 202 6.91 -4.10 2.86
C VAL A 202 6.71 -2.61 3.06
N VAL A 203 7.68 -1.92 3.64
CA VAL A 203 7.66 -0.45 3.74
C VAL A 203 8.66 0.12 2.75
N ALA A 204 8.18 0.94 1.83
CA ALA A 204 9.03 1.70 0.92
C ALA A 204 9.49 2.98 1.62
N LEU A 205 10.80 3.15 1.76
CA LEU A 205 11.42 4.27 2.45
C LEU A 205 11.83 5.34 1.42
N PRO A 206 11.27 6.54 1.50
CA PRO A 206 11.60 7.60 0.55
C PRO A 206 12.93 8.27 0.88
N ASP A 207 13.48 8.96 -0.11
CA ASP A 207 14.53 9.94 0.13
C ASP A 207 14.02 11.12 0.97
N GLU A 208 14.93 11.94 1.50
CA GLU A 208 14.59 13.08 2.36
C GLU A 208 13.59 14.06 1.71
N LYS A 209 13.67 14.22 0.38
CA LYS A 209 12.82 15.11 -0.40
C LYS A 209 11.48 14.48 -0.79
N ARG A 210 11.26 13.19 -0.47
CA ARG A 210 10.08 12.41 -0.83
C ARG A 210 9.79 12.41 -2.34
N GLN A 211 10.85 12.42 -3.15
CA GLN A 211 10.79 12.40 -4.60
C GLN A 211 10.98 11.00 -5.18
N LYS A 212 11.62 10.09 -4.45
CA LYS A 212 11.84 8.71 -4.90
C LYS A 212 11.92 7.75 -3.74
N ILE A 213 11.83 6.45 -4.03
CA ILE A 213 12.14 5.40 -3.07
C ILE A 213 13.66 5.21 -3.04
N GLU A 214 14.22 5.22 -1.84
CA GLU A 214 15.66 5.04 -1.59
C GLU A 214 15.97 3.64 -1.07
N ALA A 215 15.08 3.09 -0.24
CA ALA A 215 15.28 1.77 0.35
C ALA A 215 13.95 1.07 0.63
N PHE A 216 14.03 -0.21 1.02
CA PHE A 216 12.90 -0.98 1.49
C PHE A 216 13.18 -1.59 2.86
N MET A 217 12.19 -1.50 3.74
CA MET A 217 12.19 -2.26 4.98
C MET A 217 11.37 -3.53 4.79
N VAL A 218 12.01 -4.67 5.02
CA VAL A 218 11.41 -6.00 4.96
C VAL A 218 11.77 -6.79 6.21
N LYS A 219 10.90 -7.71 6.62
CA LYS A 219 11.15 -8.60 7.76
C LYS A 219 10.94 -10.05 7.36
N PRO A 220 11.75 -10.99 7.87
CA PRO A 220 11.40 -12.40 7.79
C PRO A 220 10.05 -12.66 8.45
N ARG A 221 9.31 -13.65 7.94
CA ARG A 221 8.02 -14.05 8.49
C ARG A 221 8.17 -14.51 9.94
N GLY A 222 7.54 -13.79 10.85
CA GLY A 222 7.50 -14.13 12.27
C GLY A 222 6.33 -15.05 12.64
N LYS A 223 6.39 -15.66 13.83
CA LYS A 223 5.24 -16.36 14.44
C LYS A 223 4.09 -15.41 14.77
N ARG A 224 4.43 -14.16 15.11
CA ARG A 224 3.49 -13.06 15.36
C ARG A 224 3.84 -11.93 14.42
N HIS A 225 2.83 -11.32 13.83
CA HIS A 225 3.00 -10.12 13.05
C HIS A 225 3.32 -8.95 13.99
N VAL A 226 4.19 -8.06 13.52
CA VAL A 226 4.47 -6.77 14.12
C VAL A 226 4.03 -5.74 13.09
N GLU A 227 3.24 -4.75 13.48
CA GLU A 227 2.77 -3.71 12.57
C GLU A 227 3.94 -2.94 11.96
N THR A 228 3.85 -2.59 10.67
CA THR A 228 4.93 -1.94 9.92
C THR A 228 5.42 -0.63 10.54
N ILE A 229 4.54 0.12 11.21
CA ILE A 229 4.90 1.38 11.89
C ILE A 229 5.90 1.19 13.04
N PHE A 230 6.02 -0.04 13.58
CA PHE A 230 6.94 -0.38 14.66
C PHE A 230 8.20 -1.11 14.17
N TRP A 231 8.38 -1.27 12.86
CA TRP A 231 9.58 -1.88 12.33
C TRP A 231 10.78 -0.95 12.53
N LYS A 232 11.92 -1.55 12.88
CA LYS A 232 13.21 -0.90 13.13
C LYS A 232 14.30 -1.56 12.30
#